data_AF-A0A519CH61-F1
#
_entry.id   AF-A0A519CH61-F1
#
_cell.length_a   1.000
_cell.length_b   1.000
_cell.length_c   1.000
_cell.angle_alpha   90.00
_cell.angle_beta   90.00
_cell.angle_gamma   90.00
#
_symmetry.space_group_name_H-M   'P 1'
#
loop_
_entity.id
_entity.type
_entity.pdbx_description
1 polymer ?
#
loop_
_entity_poly.entity_id
_entity_poly.type
_entity_poly.pdbx_seq_one_letter_code
_entity_poly.pdbx_strand_id
1 'polypeptide(L)' 'MTGCRRQCDWDENDVCKTCGIDYSPPKKLRPFHLGFLVNNIEESIKFYTEVLGCTTGRISEKSFVSSIG' A
#
# COMPACT_ATOMS: atom_id res chain seq x y z
N MET A 1 -6.37 -8.21 29.05
CA MET A 1 -7.02 -7.00 28.51
C MET A 1 -6.31 -5.77 29.06
N THR A 2 -5.28 -5.27 28.38
CA THR A 2 -4.64 -4.00 28.76
C THR A 2 -5.04 -2.96 27.73
N GLY A 3 -6.25 -2.42 27.92
CA GLY A 3 -6.84 -1.46 27.00
C GLY A 3 -6.14 -0.10 27.11
N CYS A 4 -5.62 0.39 25.99
CA CYS A 4 -5.62 1.84 25.77
C CYS A 4 -7.03 2.22 25.30
N ARG A 5 -7.87 2.64 26.25
CA ARG A 5 -9.24 3.07 25.98
C ARG A 5 -9.55 4.28 26.86
N ARG A 6 -9.72 5.42 26.18
CA ARG A 6 -10.18 6.76 26.61
C ARG A 6 -9.04 7.79 26.81
N GLN A 7 -9.04 8.78 25.91
CA GLN A 7 -8.27 10.03 25.93
C GLN A 7 -6.75 9.84 26.01
N CYS A 8 -6.15 9.53 24.87
CA CYS A 8 -4.71 9.40 24.77
C CYS A 8 -4.07 10.81 24.76
N ASP A 9 -3.31 11.15 25.80
CA ASP A 9 -2.36 12.27 25.80
C ASP A 9 -1.14 11.84 24.98
N TRP A 10 -1.12 12.23 23.71
CA TRP A 10 -0.04 11.98 22.78
C TRP A 10 1.08 13.01 22.95
N ASP A 11 2.32 12.60 22.74
CA ASP A 11 3.43 13.53 22.57
C ASP A 11 3.55 14.01 21.11
N GLU A 12 4.60 14.76 20.83
CA GLU A 12 4.89 15.29 19.49
C GLU A 12 5.26 14.21 18.45
N ASN A 13 5.48 12.96 18.88
CA ASN A 13 5.86 11.83 18.02
C ASN A 13 4.75 10.77 17.89
N ASP A 14 3.49 11.13 18.19
CA ASP A 14 2.33 10.23 18.16
C ASP A 14 2.48 9.01 19.10
N VAL A 15 3.30 9.12 20.15
CA VAL A 15 3.46 8.09 21.18
C VAL A 15 2.54 8.41 22.36
N CYS A 16 1.79 7.43 22.85
CA CYS A 16 0.97 7.63 24.04
C CYS A 16 1.85 7.71 25.30
N LYS A 17 1.80 8.84 26.02
CA LYS A 17 2.59 9.07 27.24
C LYS A 17 2.24 8.13 28.40
N THR A 18 1.07 7.51 28.38
CA THR A 18 0.61 6.61 29.45
C THR A 18 0.99 5.15 29.21
N CYS A 19 0.87 4.65 27.97
CA CYS A 19 1.09 3.24 27.66
C CYS A 19 2.28 2.97 26.72
N GLY A 20 2.93 4.01 26.19
CA GLY A 20 4.09 3.88 25.31
C GLY A 20 3.81 3.25 23.94
N ILE A 21 2.54 3.11 23.56
CA ILE A 21 2.18 2.61 22.23
C ILE A 21 2.51 3.70 21.21
N ASP A 22 3.35 3.34 20.25
CA ASP A 22 3.71 4.15 19.09
C ASP A 22 2.59 4.06 18.04
N TYR A 23 1.89 5.18 17.83
CA TYR A 23 0.86 5.32 16.81
C TYR A 23 1.38 6.01 15.54
N SER A 24 2.69 6.27 15.46
CA SER A 24 3.27 6.87 14.27
C SER A 24 2.95 6.02 13.05
N PRO A 25 2.64 6.64 11.89
CA PRO A 25 2.36 5.90 10.68
C PRO A 25 3.51 4.94 10.38
N PRO A 26 3.23 3.69 9.95
CA PRO A 26 4.28 2.76 9.60
C PRO A 26 5.26 3.39 8.61
N LYS A 27 6.56 3.18 8.86
CA LYS A 27 7.65 3.69 8.01
C LYS A 27 7.31 3.51 6.54
N LYS A 28 7.60 4.52 5.72
CA LYS A 28 7.38 4.50 4.26
C LYS A 28 7.80 3.14 3.71
N LEU A 29 6.83 2.41 3.14
CA LEU A 29 7.09 1.12 2.53
C LEU A 29 8.12 1.32 1.42
N ARG A 30 9.17 0.50 1.41
CA ARG A 30 10.12 0.48 0.31
C ARG A 30 9.40 -0.03 -0.94
N PRO A 31 9.72 0.47 -2.15
CA PRO A 31 9.15 -0.08 -3.38
C PRO A 31 9.34 -1.60 -3.44
N PHE A 32 8.27 -2.31 -3.75
CA PHE A 32 8.27 -3.75 -3.94
C PHE A 32 7.53 -4.10 -5.23
N HIS A 33 7.88 -5.24 -5.81
CA HIS A 33 7.21 -5.76 -7.00
C HIS A 33 6.20 -6.80 -6.55
N LEU A 34 4.98 -6.74 -7.09
CA LEU A 34 3.91 -7.69 -6.81
C LEU A 34 3.54 -8.39 -8.11
N GLY A 35 3.70 -9.72 -8.15
CA GLY A 35 3.37 -10.54 -9.31
C GLY A 35 2.00 -11.17 -9.15
N PHE A 36 1.09 -10.90 -10.08
CA PHE A 36 -0.23 -11.53 -10.14
C PHE A 36 -0.33 -12.40 -11.39
N LEU A 37 -0.92 -13.59 -11.22
CA LEU A 37 -1.33 -14.41 -12.35
C LEU A 37 -2.61 -13.81 -12.94
N VAL A 38 -2.63 -13.68 -14.26
CA VAL A 38 -3.78 -13.17 -15.01
C VAL A 38 -4.14 -14.13 -16.13
N ASN A 39 -5.45 -14.24 -16.40
CA ASN A 39 -5.94 -15.13 -17.45
C ASN A 39 -5.81 -14.52 -18.86
N ASN A 40 -5.90 -13.19 -18.95
CA ASN A 40 -5.77 -12.44 -20.20
C ASN A 40 -5.00 -11.14 -19.94
N ILE A 41 -3.90 -10.94 -20.68
CA ILE A 41 -3.02 -9.78 -20.52
C ILE A 41 -3.68 -8.49 -21.01
N GLU A 42 -4.39 -8.54 -22.14
CA GLU A 42 -5.02 -7.34 -22.72
C GLU A 42 -6.15 -6.82 -21.84
N GLU A 43 -6.99 -7.73 -21.32
CA GLU A 43 -8.06 -7.37 -20.39
C GLU A 43 -7.48 -6.80 -19.09
N SER A 44 -6.39 -7.40 -18.60
CA SER A 44 -5.70 -6.90 -17.41
C SER A 44 -5.15 -5.51 -17.63
N ILE A 45 -4.48 -5.25 -18.77
CA ILE A 45 -3.95 -3.91 -19.08
C ILE A 45 -5.08 -2.87 -19.01
N LYS A 46 -6.21 -3.12 -19.69
CA LYS A 46 -7.37 -2.21 -19.65
C LYS A 46 -7.87 -1.98 -18.23
N PHE A 47 -8.00 -3.04 -17.43
CA PHE A 47 -8.43 -2.91 -16.05
C PHE A 47 -7.47 -2.03 -15.23
N TYR A 48 -6.16 -2.31 -15.30
CA TYR A 48 -5.17 -1.55 -14.56
C TYR A 48 -5.07 -0.10 -15.05
N THR A 49 -5.23 0.19 -16.33
CA THR A 49 -5.14 1.57 -16.86
C THR A 49 -6.43 2.37 -16.74
N GLU A 50 -7.58 1.78 -17.09
CA GLU A 50 -8.85 2.51 -17.21
C GLU A 50 -9.62 2.54 -15.89
N VAL A 51 -9.60 1.44 -15.13
CA VAL A 51 -10.32 1.35 -13.85
C VAL A 51 -9.46 1.83 -12.70
N LEU A 52 -8.21 1.38 -12.65
CA LEU A 52 -7.29 1.72 -11.56
C LEU A 52 -6.41 2.94 -11.84
N GLY A 53 -6.41 3.48 -13.07
CA GLY A 53 -5.61 4.66 -13.42
C GLY A 53 -4.09 4.43 -13.38
N CYS A 54 -3.64 3.17 -13.43
CA CYS A 54 -2.22 2.83 -13.39
C CYS A 54 -1.54 3.20 -14.71
N THR A 55 -0.23 3.45 -14.64
CA THR A 55 0.61 3.60 -15.83
C THR A 55 1.23 2.26 -16.23
N THR A 56 1.16 1.94 -17.52
CA THR A 56 1.83 0.74 -18.07
C THR A 56 3.30 1.03 -18.32
N GLY A 57 4.16 0.12 -17.86
CA GLY A 57 5.58 0.12 -18.13
C GLY A 57 5.93 -0.82 -19.30
N ARG A 58 6.86 -1.74 -19.06
CA ARG A 58 7.27 -2.73 -20.07
C ARG A 58 6.15 -3.74 -20.31
N ILE A 59 5.87 -4.00 -21.59
CA ILE A 59 4.91 -5.02 -22.04
C ILE A 59 5.67 -6.05 -22.86
N SER A 60 5.37 -7.32 -22.64
CA SER A 60 5.87 -8.46 -23.39
C SER A 60 4.72 -9.44 -23.63
N GLU A 61 4.90 -10.41 -24.51
CA GLU A 61 3.84 -11.37 -24.87
C GLU A 61 3.29 -12.15 -23.67
N LYS A 62 4.07 -12.31 -22.60
CA LYS A 62 3.73 -13.14 -21.42
C LYS A 62 3.54 -12.35 -20.13
N SER A 63 3.82 -11.05 -20.11
CA SER A 63 3.79 -10.26 -18.89
C SER A 63 3.75 -8.76 -19.19
N PHE A 64 3.17 -7.99 -18.30
CA PHE A 64 3.29 -6.54 -18.30
C PHE A 64 3.59 -6.02 -16.90
N VAL A 65 4.19 -4.84 -16.82
CA VAL A 65 4.46 -4.13 -15.57
C VAL A 65 3.52 -2.93 -15.48
N SER A 66 2.84 -2.76 -14.35
CA SER A 66 2.06 -1.57 -14.04
C SER A 66 2.61 -0.87 -12.79
N SER A 67 2.55 0.46 -12.80
CA SER A 67 2.95 1.31 -11.68
C SER A 67 1.74 2.14 -11.23
N ILE A 68 1.45 2.07 -9.93
CA ILE A 68 0.47 2.93 -9.26
C ILE A 68 1.23 4.20 -8.85
N GLY A 69 0.79 5.35 -9.37
CA GLY A 69 1.33 6.68 -9.04
C GLY A 69 0.71 7.24 -7.76
#